data_AF-A0A7X0YXJ0-F1
#
_entry.id   AF-A0A7X0YXJ0-F1
#
_cell.length_a   1.000
_cell.length_b   1.000
_cell.length_c   1.000
_cell.angle_alpha   90.00
_cell.angle_beta   90.00
_cell.angle_gamma   90.00
#
_symmetry.space_group_name_H-M   'P 1'
#
loop_
_entity.id
_entity.type
_entity.pdbx_description
1 polymer ?
#
loop_
_entity_poly.entity_id
_entity_poly.type
_entity_poly.pdbx_seq_one_letter_code
_entity_poly.pdbx_strand_id
1 'polypeptide(L)'
;MEQLKKYDDFPNIHFFKITFFINCSRHYIYAGAPLKSKPHLIAAERLAKQHHVVVLRLTSYYLLAYSDYLEGAHEKAQERVDRTTNILFSLETLELENKDKKDIPTYERIANDYPKDWKNFLDQQKSAIK
;
A
#
# COMPACT_ATOMS: atom_id res chain seq x y z
N MET A 1 -18.60 -4.78 -18.61
CA MET A 1 -17.67 -5.29 -17.56
C MET A 1 -16.37 -5.82 -18.14
N GLU A 2 -16.35 -6.56 -19.27
CA GLU A 2 -15.11 -7.10 -19.85
C GLU A 2 -14.04 -6.06 -20.20
N GLN A 3 -14.41 -4.89 -20.71
CA GLN A 3 -13.45 -3.83 -21.03
C GLN A 3 -12.68 -3.27 -19.82
N LEU A 4 -13.17 -3.47 -18.60
CA LEU A 4 -12.50 -3.01 -17.38
C LEU A 4 -11.50 -4.03 -16.84
N LYS A 5 -11.63 -5.32 -17.20
CA LYS A 5 -10.73 -6.39 -16.74
C LYS A 5 -9.28 -6.17 -17.14
N LYS A 6 -9.03 -5.54 -18.29
CA LYS A 6 -7.66 -5.21 -18.76
C LYS A 6 -6.91 -4.24 -17.84
N TYR A 7 -7.64 -3.54 -16.98
CA TYR A 7 -7.04 -2.65 -15.99
C TYR A 7 -7.01 -3.26 -14.58
N ASP A 8 -7.44 -4.52 -14.41
CA ASP A 8 -7.41 -5.15 -13.10
C ASP A 8 -5.99 -5.19 -12.54
N ASP A 9 -4.97 -5.41 -13.38
CA ASP A 9 -3.56 -5.39 -12.97
C ASP A 9 -2.86 -4.03 -13.13
N PHE A 10 -3.58 -2.97 -13.54
CA PHE A 10 -2.96 -1.67 -13.77
C PHE A 10 -2.49 -1.04 -12.44
N PRO A 11 -1.18 -0.74 -12.27
CA PRO A 11 -0.64 -0.30 -10.99
C PRO A 11 -1.38 0.90 -10.39
N ASN A 12 -1.74 1.92 -11.17
CA ASN A 12 -2.40 3.11 -10.64
C ASN A 12 -3.82 2.84 -10.12
N ILE A 13 -4.55 1.91 -10.75
CA ILE A 13 -5.84 1.47 -10.20
C ILE A 13 -5.63 0.72 -8.89
N HIS A 14 -4.56 -0.06 -8.79
CA HIS A 14 -4.20 -0.71 -7.54
C HIS A 14 -3.78 0.29 -6.46
N PHE A 15 -2.99 1.32 -6.76
CA PHE A 15 -2.69 2.41 -5.83
C PHE A 15 -3.95 3.12 -5.32
N PHE A 16 -4.88 3.42 -6.23
CA PHE A 16 -6.18 3.97 -5.88
C PHE A 16 -6.96 3.01 -4.96
N LYS A 17 -7.06 1.72 -5.33
CA LYS A 17 -7.75 0.69 -4.54
C LYS A 17 -7.15 0.55 -3.13
N ILE A 18 -5.82 0.52 -2.99
CA ILE A 18 -5.14 0.45 -1.69
C ILE A 18 -5.55 1.64 -0.83
N THR A 19 -5.45 2.86 -1.37
CA THR A 19 -5.77 4.10 -0.65
C THR A 19 -7.26 4.15 -0.28
N PHE A 20 -8.13 3.73 -1.19
CA PHE A 20 -9.56 3.63 -0.97
C PHE A 20 -9.88 2.66 0.18
N PHE A 21 -9.31 1.45 0.17
CA PHE A 21 -9.51 0.47 1.23
C PHE A 21 -9.02 0.97 2.59
N ILE A 22 -7.85 1.64 2.64
CA ILE A 22 -7.34 2.23 3.88
C ILE A 22 -8.33 3.30 4.41
N ASN A 23 -8.85 4.17 3.54
CA ASN A 23 -9.79 5.20 3.96
C ASN A 23 -11.14 4.64 4.43
N CYS A 24 -11.69 3.64 3.73
CA CYS A 24 -12.89 2.92 4.18
C CYS A 24 -12.66 2.29 5.56
N SER A 25 -11.48 1.69 5.76
CA SER A 25 -11.11 1.05 7.02
C SER A 25 -11.06 2.05 8.17
N ARG A 26 -10.44 3.22 7.95
CA ARG A 26 -10.42 4.32 8.92
C ARG A 26 -11.83 4.79 9.26
N HIS A 27 -12.71 4.90 8.27
CA HIS A 27 -14.10 5.29 8.51
C HIS A 27 -14.83 4.28 9.40
N TYR A 28 -14.68 2.97 9.13
CA TYR A 28 -15.26 1.94 10.00
C TYR A 28 -14.70 1.97 11.42
N ILE A 29 -13.39 2.19 11.57
CA ILE A 29 -12.74 2.34 12.87
C ILE A 29 -13.31 3.53 13.64
N TYR A 30 -13.39 4.71 13.02
CA TYR A 30 -13.94 5.91 13.65
C TYR A 30 -15.43 5.80 13.97
N ALA A 31 -16.17 5.00 13.20
CA ALA A 31 -17.57 4.69 13.45
C ALA A 31 -17.79 3.62 14.55
N GLY A 32 -16.73 3.17 15.23
CA GLY A 32 -16.82 2.16 16.28
C GLY A 32 -17.07 0.73 15.77
N ALA A 33 -16.84 0.49 14.48
CA ALA A 33 -17.03 -0.81 13.83
C ALA A 33 -15.70 -1.38 13.27
N PRO A 34 -14.65 -1.54 14.10
CA PRO A 34 -13.31 -1.93 13.65
C PRO A 34 -13.29 -3.28 12.92
N LEU A 35 -14.17 -4.22 13.27
CA LEU A 35 -14.29 -5.51 12.60
C LEU A 35 -14.56 -5.40 11.09
N LYS A 36 -15.38 -4.41 10.71
CA LYS A 36 -15.71 -4.16 9.30
C LYS A 36 -14.51 -3.63 8.52
N SER A 37 -13.49 -3.11 9.20
CA SER A 37 -12.26 -2.61 8.58
C SER A 37 -11.32 -3.73 8.11
N LYS A 38 -11.27 -4.88 8.80
CA LYS A 38 -10.24 -5.91 8.56
C LYS A 38 -10.20 -6.45 7.13
N PRO A 39 -11.33 -6.80 6.48
CA PRO A 39 -11.28 -7.32 5.11
C PRO A 39 -10.66 -6.31 4.13
N HIS A 40 -10.97 -5.03 4.32
CA HIS A 40 -10.42 -3.94 3.50
C HIS A 40 -8.92 -3.75 3.75
N LEU A 41 -8.49 -3.76 5.02
CA LEU A 41 -7.07 -3.66 5.37
C LEU A 41 -6.24 -4.86 4.87
N ILE A 42 -6.78 -6.08 4.90
CA ILE A 42 -6.12 -7.27 4.35
C ILE A 42 -5.99 -7.14 2.83
N ALA A 43 -7.03 -6.67 2.14
CA ALA A 43 -6.98 -6.43 0.70
C ALA A 43 -5.94 -5.34 0.34
N ALA A 44 -5.91 -4.25 1.12
CA ALA A 44 -4.93 -3.18 0.97
C ALA A 44 -3.50 -3.67 1.19
N GLU A 45 -3.24 -4.46 2.25
CA GLU A 45 -1.91 -5.02 2.53
C GLU A 45 -1.42 -5.92 1.41
N ARG A 46 -2.28 -6.83 0.91
CA ARG A 46 -1.94 -7.76 -0.18
C ARG A 46 -1.58 -7.01 -1.46
N LEU A 47 -2.40 -6.02 -1.85
CA LEU A 47 -2.15 -5.20 -3.03
C LEU A 47 -0.90 -4.34 -2.85
N ALA A 48 -0.71 -3.72 -1.68
CA ALA A 48 0.48 -2.93 -1.40
C ALA A 48 1.76 -3.78 -1.42
N LYS A 49 1.68 -5.03 -0.95
CA LYS A 49 2.77 -6.00 -1.05
C LYS A 49 3.07 -6.38 -2.51
N GLN A 50 2.04 -6.63 -3.32
CA GLN A 50 2.18 -6.98 -4.74
C GLN A 50 2.89 -5.87 -5.53
N HIS A 51 2.57 -4.60 -5.24
CA HIS A 51 3.15 -3.43 -5.93
C HIS A 51 4.34 -2.81 -5.21
N HIS A 52 4.90 -3.50 -4.20
CA HIS A 52 6.04 -3.02 -3.40
C HIS A 52 5.84 -1.61 -2.79
N VAL A 53 4.60 -1.25 -2.45
CA VAL A 53 4.23 0.04 -1.87
C VAL A 53 4.39 -0.01 -0.35
N VAL A 54 5.64 0.09 0.11
CA VAL A 54 6.01 -0.17 1.51
C VAL A 54 5.22 0.70 2.49
N VAL A 55 5.09 2.01 2.23
CA VAL A 55 4.39 2.93 3.14
C VAL A 55 2.93 2.52 3.33
N LEU A 56 2.18 2.30 2.25
CA LEU A 56 0.76 1.91 2.36
C LEU A 56 0.58 0.52 2.96
N ARG A 57 1.54 -0.39 2.74
CA ARG A 57 1.57 -1.70 3.40
C ARG A 57 1.73 -1.55 4.90
N LEU A 58 2.67 -0.72 5.36
CA LEU A 58 2.89 -0.43 6.78
C LEU A 58 1.65 0.23 7.41
N THR A 59 1.03 1.20 6.73
CA THR A 59 -0.23 1.82 7.17
C THR A 59 -1.33 0.77 7.36
N SER A 60 -1.49 -0.15 6.39
CA SER A 60 -2.49 -1.21 6.48
C SER A 60 -2.20 -2.16 7.66
N TYR A 61 -0.94 -2.50 7.88
CA TYR A 61 -0.52 -3.40 8.97
C TYR A 61 -0.72 -2.77 10.36
N TYR A 62 -0.46 -1.47 10.50
CA TYR A 62 -0.71 -0.72 11.73
C TYR A 62 -2.20 -0.65 12.07
N LEU A 63 -3.05 -0.33 11.09
CA LEU A 63 -4.50 -0.30 11.29
C LEU A 63 -5.07 -1.70 11.61
N LEU A 64 -4.48 -2.77 11.08
CA LEU A 64 -4.83 -4.14 11.47
C LEU A 64 -4.48 -4.41 12.92
N ALA A 65 -3.33 -3.91 13.39
CA ALA A 65 -2.93 -4.01 14.80
C ALA A 65 -3.95 -3.32 15.71
N TYR A 66 -4.38 -2.12 15.34
CA TYR A 66 -5.41 -1.39 16.08
C TYR A 66 -6.74 -2.16 16.13
N SER A 67 -7.16 -2.76 15.00
CA SER A 67 -8.36 -3.61 14.99
C SER A 67 -8.18 -4.85 15.88
N ASP A 68 -7.07 -5.58 15.78
CA ASP A 68 -6.78 -6.76 16.59
C ASP A 68 -6.77 -6.37 18.10
N TYR A 69 -6.29 -5.17 18.45
CA TYR A 69 -6.32 -4.66 19.84
C TYR A 69 -7.75 -4.44 20.33
N LEU A 70 -8.61 -3.82 19.53
CA LEU A 70 -10.03 -3.60 19.88
C LEU A 70 -10.83 -4.91 20.01
N GLU A 71 -10.36 -5.99 19.40
CA GLU A 71 -10.92 -7.34 19.54
C GLU A 71 -10.39 -8.10 20.77
N GLY A 72 -9.48 -7.51 21.56
CA GLY A 72 -8.83 -8.18 22.69
C GLY A 72 -7.68 -9.11 22.30
N ALA A 73 -7.30 -9.17 21.02
CA ALA A 73 -6.17 -9.95 20.53
C ALA A 73 -4.84 -9.19 20.72
N HIS A 74 -4.54 -8.81 21.96
CA HIS A 74 -3.46 -7.88 22.30
C HIS A 74 -2.06 -8.36 21.89
N GLU A 75 -1.74 -9.65 22.05
CA GLU A 75 -0.44 -10.19 21.64
C GLU A 75 -0.21 -10.05 20.13
N LYS A 76 -1.22 -10.38 19.34
CA LYS A 76 -1.18 -10.26 17.88
C LYS A 76 -1.12 -8.80 17.44
N ALA A 77 -1.84 -7.91 18.13
CA ALA A 77 -1.72 -6.48 17.90
C ALA A 77 -0.30 -5.99 18.17
N GLN A 78 0.31 -6.41 19.27
CA GLN A 78 1.68 -6.05 19.63
C GLN A 78 2.68 -6.52 18.58
N GLU A 79 2.60 -7.79 18.15
CA GLU A 79 3.46 -8.35 17.09
C GLU A 79 3.40 -7.50 15.80
N ARG A 80 2.20 -7.04 15.43
CA ARG A 80 2.02 -6.18 14.26
C ARG A 80 2.62 -4.79 14.45
N VAL A 81 2.47 -4.19 15.63
CA VAL A 81 3.07 -2.90 15.96
C VAL A 81 4.59 -3.02 15.90
N ASP A 82 5.18 -3.99 16.59
CA ASP A 82 6.63 -4.19 16.63
C ASP A 82 7.21 -4.35 15.23
N ARG A 83 6.58 -5.19 14.40
CA ARG A 83 6.99 -5.37 13.01
C ARG A 83 6.91 -4.08 12.21
N THR A 84 5.82 -3.31 12.35
CA THR A 84 5.62 -2.08 11.59
C THR A 84 6.66 -1.03 11.98
N THR A 85 6.88 -0.85 13.27
CA THR A 85 7.82 0.10 13.86
C THR A 85 9.26 -0.24 13.49
N ASN A 86 9.65 -1.52 13.54
CA ASN A 86 10.99 -1.97 13.14
C ASN A 86 11.28 -1.65 11.66
N ILE A 87 10.30 -1.89 10.77
CA ILE A 87 10.48 -1.57 9.35
C ILE A 87 10.54 -0.05 9.16
N LEU A 88 9.68 0.72 9.84
CA LEU A 88 9.69 2.18 9.74
C LEU A 88 11.03 2.76 10.18
N PHE A 89 11.55 2.36 11.34
CA PHE A 89 12.87 2.80 11.80
C PHE A 89 13.99 2.42 10.86
N SER A 90 13.92 1.22 10.25
CA SER A 90 14.90 0.81 9.24
C SER A 90 14.85 1.71 8.00
N LEU A 91 13.65 2.12 7.56
CA LEU A 91 13.48 3.05 6.44
C LEU A 91 14.00 4.45 6.79
N GLU A 92 13.69 4.97 7.97
CA GLU A 92 14.18 6.27 8.44
C GLU A 92 15.72 6.28 8.56
N THR A 93 16.31 5.19 9.06
CA THR A 93 17.76 5.04 9.18
C THR A 93 18.41 5.04 7.79
N LEU A 94 17.87 4.27 6.84
CA LEU A 94 18.33 4.28 5.47
C LEU A 94 18.17 5.66 4.81
N GLU A 95 17.10 6.38 5.06
CA GLU A 95 16.90 7.73 4.53
C GLU A 95 17.96 8.70 5.08
N LEU A 96 18.24 8.63 6.38
CA LEU A 96 19.27 9.45 7.03
C LEU A 96 20.68 9.12 6.54
N GLU A 97 21.03 7.85 6.41
CA GLU A 97 22.33 7.39 5.91
C GLU A 97 22.57 7.77 4.45
N ASN A 98 21.50 7.89 3.67
CA ASN A 98 21.58 8.16 2.26
C ASN A 98 21.27 9.63 1.92
N LYS A 99 20.94 10.49 2.90
CA LYS A 99 20.51 11.89 2.69
C LYS A 99 21.36 12.73 1.73
N ASP A 100 22.67 12.46 1.63
CA ASP A 100 23.60 13.17 0.76
C ASP A 100 23.91 12.45 -0.57
N LYS A 101 23.35 11.25 -0.80
CA LYS A 101 23.53 10.49 -2.04
C LYS A 101 22.51 10.94 -3.08
N LYS A 102 22.99 11.52 -4.18
CA LYS A 102 22.18 12.03 -5.32
C LYS A 102 21.38 10.96 -6.08
N ASP A 103 21.55 9.68 -5.77
CA ASP A 103 21.01 8.56 -6.56
C ASP A 103 19.70 7.96 -5.99
N ILE A 104 19.20 8.46 -4.86
CA ILE A 104 17.95 7.94 -4.29
C ILE A 104 16.76 8.52 -5.07
N PRO A 105 15.80 7.69 -5.50
CA PRO A 105 14.58 8.19 -6.13
C PRO A 105 13.78 9.06 -5.16
N THR A 106 13.74 10.36 -5.41
CA THR A 106 12.81 11.28 -4.75
C THR A 106 11.39 11.12 -5.34
N TYR A 107 10.36 11.56 -4.61
CA TYR A 107 8.98 11.58 -5.11
C TYR A 107 8.87 12.26 -6.49
N GLU A 108 9.67 13.31 -6.72
CA GLU A 108 9.80 13.99 -8.02
C GLU A 108 10.26 13.05 -9.14
N ARG A 109 11.24 12.18 -8.90
CA ARG A 109 11.72 11.23 -9.91
C ARG A 109 10.66 10.18 -10.23
N ILE A 110 9.95 9.67 -9.21
CA ILE A 110 8.84 8.72 -9.38
C ILE A 110 7.70 9.35 -10.17
N ALA A 111 7.35 10.61 -9.88
CA ALA A 111 6.34 11.37 -10.61
C ALA A 111 6.74 11.63 -12.08
N ASN A 112 8.04 11.81 -12.35
CA ASN A 112 8.57 12.02 -13.69
C ASN A 112 8.69 10.72 -14.52
N ASP A 113 8.80 9.56 -13.88
CA ASP A 113 8.80 8.25 -14.56
C ASP A 113 7.39 7.77 -14.92
N TYR A 114 6.34 8.34 -14.30
CA TYR A 114 4.92 8.02 -14.56
C TYR A 114 4.51 8.02 -16.05
N PRO A 115 4.88 9.04 -16.87
CA PRO A 115 4.50 9.05 -18.28
C PRO A 115 5.14 7.90 -19.07
N LYS A 116 6.36 7.49 -18.68
CA LYS A 116 7.09 6.39 -19.31
C LYS A 116 6.46 5.05 -18.96
N ASP A 117 6.12 4.84 -17.68
CA ASP A 117 5.44 3.63 -17.22
C ASP A 117 4.05 3.47 -17.83
N TRP A 118 3.33 4.58 -17.99
CA TRP A 118 2.04 4.60 -18.69
C TRP A 118 2.17 4.20 -20.16
N LYS A 119 3.18 4.74 -20.87
CA LYS A 119 3.45 4.37 -22.25
C LYS A 119 3.80 2.88 -22.39
N ASN A 120 4.66 2.36 -21.51
CA ASN A 120 5.03 0.94 -21.50
C ASN A 120 3.81 0.03 -21.28
N PHE A 121 2.91 0.39 -20.37
CA PHE A 121 1.66 -0.33 -20.15
C PHE A 121 0.77 -0.34 -21.41
N LEU A 122 0.58 0.81 -22.06
CA LEU A 122 -0.21 0.92 -23.29
C LEU A 122 0.36 0.07 -24.43
N ASP A 123 1.69 0.02 -24.55
CA ASP A 123 2.35 -0.76 -25.59
C ASP A 123 2.24 -2.26 -25.33
N GLN A 124 2.33 -2.72 -24.07
CA GLN A 124 2.07 -4.11 -23.68
C GLN A 124 0.64 -4.56 -24.01
N GLN A 125 -0.35 -3.69 -23.80
CA GLN A 125 -1.75 -3.97 -24.12
C GLN A 125 -2.00 -4.10 -25.62
N LYS A 126 -1.28 -3.33 -26.46
CA LYS A 126 -1.38 -3.45 -27.93
C LYS A 126 -0.77 -4.75 -28.45
N SER A 127 0.30 -5.24 -27.83
CA SER A 127 0.93 -6.52 -28.21
C SER A 127 0.12 -7.75 -27.80
N ALA A 128 -0.76 -7.64 -26.80
CA ALA A 128 -1.61 -8.74 -26.34
C ALA A 128 -2.91 -8.93 -27.15
N ILE A 129 -3.17 -8.06 -28.15
CA ILE A 129 -4.38 -8.07 -29.00
C ILE A 129 -4.08 -8.65 -30.41
N LYS A 130 -2.94 -9.31 -30.60
CA LYS A 130 -2.66 -10.15 -31.80
C LYS A 130 -2.85 -11.62 -31.49
#